data_AF-W1XCC2-F1
#
_entry.id   AF-W1XCC2-F1
#
_cell.length_a   1.000
_cell.length_b   1.000
_cell.length_c   1.000
_cell.angle_alpha   90.00
_cell.angle_beta   90.00
_cell.angle_gamma   90.00
#
_symmetry.space_group_name_H-M   'P 1'
#
loop_
_entity.id
_entity.type
_entity.pdbx_description
1 polymer ?
#
loop_
_entity_poly.entity_id
_entity_poly.type
_entity_poly.pdbx_seq_one_letter_code
_entity_poly.pdbx_strand_id
1 'polypeptide(L)'
;MKGQETRGFQSEVKQLLHLMIHSLYSNKEIFLRELISNASDAADKLRFRALSNPDLYEGDGELRVRVSFDKDKRTLTISDNGVGMTRDEVIDHLGTIAKSGTKSFLESLGSDQAKDSQLIGQFGVGFYSAFIVADKVTVRTRAAGEKPENGVFWESAGEGEYTVADITKEDRGTEITLHLREGEDEFLDDWRVRSIISKYSDHIALPVEIEKREEKDGETVISWEKINKAQALWTRNKSEITDEEYKEFYKHIAHDFNDPLTWSHNRVEGKQEYTSLLYIPSQAPWDMWNRDHKHGLK
;
A
#
# COMPACT_ATOMS: atom_id res chain seq x y z
N MET A 1 -16.50 45.03 1.81
CA MET A 1 -15.18 45.33 2.41
C MET A 1 -14.25 45.82 1.30
N LYS A 2 -13.46 46.89 1.50
CA LYS A 2 -12.40 47.29 0.55
C LYS A 2 -11.09 46.64 0.98
N GLY A 3 -10.36 46.03 0.04
CA GLY A 3 -9.10 45.32 0.32
C GLY A 3 -9.28 43.88 0.85
N GLN A 4 -10.46 43.29 0.69
CA GLN A 4 -10.68 41.88 0.99
C GLN A 4 -10.00 41.05 -0.09
N GLU A 5 -9.01 40.25 0.31
CA GLU A 5 -8.27 39.35 -0.55
C GLU A 5 -8.36 37.93 0.02
N THR A 6 -8.77 36.99 -0.82
CA THR A 6 -8.83 35.56 -0.47
C THR A 6 -7.57 34.90 -0.99
N ARG A 7 -6.79 34.29 -0.11
CA ARG A 7 -5.58 33.52 -0.46
C ARG A 7 -5.76 32.07 -0.04
N GLY A 8 -5.30 31.14 -0.88
CA GLY A 8 -5.22 29.73 -0.52
C GLY A 8 -4.09 29.50 0.48
N PHE A 9 -4.28 28.56 1.40
CA PHE A 9 -3.21 28.12 2.29
C PHE A 9 -2.06 27.53 1.48
N GLN A 10 -0.83 27.88 1.85
CA GLN A 10 0.39 27.27 1.31
C GLN A 10 0.92 26.28 2.36
N SER A 11 1.38 25.11 1.93
CA SER A 11 1.97 24.11 2.82
C SER A 11 3.46 23.93 2.53
N GLU A 12 4.29 24.00 3.56
CA GLU A 12 5.71 23.71 3.44
C GLU A 12 5.92 22.19 3.43
N VAL A 13 6.13 21.62 2.24
CA VAL A 13 6.29 20.19 1.96
C VAL A 13 7.34 19.56 2.89
N LYS A 14 8.47 20.24 3.10
CA LYS A 14 9.55 19.79 3.98
C LYS A 14 9.11 19.65 5.43
N GLN A 15 8.31 20.59 5.93
CA GLN A 15 7.80 20.57 7.30
C GLN A 15 6.74 19.49 7.49
N LEU A 16 5.90 19.23 6.47
CA LEU A 16 4.94 18.13 6.45
C LEU A 16 5.63 16.76 6.49
N LEU A 17 6.66 16.56 5.64
CA LEU A 17 7.46 15.33 5.67
C LEU A 17 8.12 15.14 7.04
N HIS A 18 8.72 16.19 7.60
CA HIS A 18 9.33 16.14 8.92
C HIS A 18 8.31 15.75 10.01
N LEU A 19 7.10 16.33 10.00
CA LEU A 19 6.02 15.96 10.93
C LEU A 19 5.56 14.51 10.74
N MET A 20 5.45 14.04 9.50
CA MET A 20 5.11 12.65 9.22
C MET A 20 6.17 11.68 9.75
N ILE A 21 7.45 11.98 9.49
CA ILE A 21 8.57 11.13 9.88
C ILE A 21 8.73 11.07 11.41
N HIS A 22 8.56 12.20 12.11
CA HIS A 22 8.91 12.31 13.53
C HIS A 22 7.72 12.35 14.51
N SER A 23 6.50 12.64 14.05
CA SER A 23 5.39 12.96 14.95
C SER A 23 4.11 12.14 14.74
N LEU A 24 3.89 11.59 13.55
CA LEU A 24 2.62 10.91 13.24
C LEU A 24 2.64 9.39 13.48
N TYR A 25 3.81 8.76 13.50
CA TYR A 25 3.92 7.31 13.62
C TYR A 25 4.77 6.91 14.82
N SER A 26 4.11 6.39 15.87
CA SER A 26 4.77 5.82 17.05
C SER A 26 5.40 4.46 16.76
N ASN A 27 4.86 3.73 15.78
CA ASN A 27 5.35 2.41 15.36
C ASN A 27 5.94 2.49 13.95
N LYS A 28 7.24 2.22 13.82
CA LYS A 28 7.95 2.28 12.55
C LYS A 28 7.53 1.19 11.58
N GLU A 29 7.09 0.01 12.05
CA GLU A 29 6.66 -1.12 11.21
C GLU A 29 5.55 -0.76 10.19
N ILE A 30 4.86 0.36 10.44
CA ILE A 30 3.77 0.87 9.62
C ILE A 30 4.18 1.12 8.16
N PHE A 31 5.45 1.44 7.89
CA PHE A 31 5.88 1.70 6.51
C PHE A 31 5.63 0.48 5.63
N LEU A 32 5.86 -0.73 6.14
CA LEU A 32 5.71 -1.95 5.36
C LEU A 32 4.23 -2.23 5.07
N ARG A 33 3.34 -1.95 6.03
CA ARG A 33 1.88 -1.99 5.83
C ARG A 33 1.46 -1.06 4.69
N GLU A 34 1.91 0.19 4.71
CA GLU A 34 1.54 1.20 3.71
C GLU A 34 2.04 0.80 2.31
N LEU A 35 3.30 0.38 2.20
CA LEU A 35 3.88 0.00 0.91
C LEU A 35 3.24 -1.25 0.31
N ILE A 36 2.97 -2.27 1.13
CA ILE A 36 2.27 -3.48 0.65
C ILE A 36 0.81 -3.14 0.27
N SER A 37 0.14 -2.25 1.00
CA SER A 37 -1.22 -1.82 0.65
C SER A 37 -1.23 -1.08 -0.69
N ASN A 38 -0.26 -0.20 -0.95
CA ASN A 38 -0.12 0.49 -2.24
C ASN A 38 0.15 -0.49 -3.39
N ALA A 39 0.98 -1.51 -3.15
CA ALA A 39 1.24 -2.58 -4.11
C ALA A 39 -0.03 -3.39 -4.44
N SER A 40 -0.83 -3.72 -3.41
CA SER A 40 -2.13 -4.38 -3.61
C SER A 40 -3.09 -3.53 -4.43
N ASP A 41 -3.20 -2.24 -4.13
CA ASP A 41 -4.03 -1.31 -4.91
C ASP A 41 -3.60 -1.24 -6.38
N ALA A 42 -2.29 -1.26 -6.65
CA ALA A 42 -1.75 -1.26 -8.01
C ALA A 42 -2.13 -2.54 -8.77
N ALA A 43 -2.11 -3.69 -8.10
CA ALA A 43 -2.55 -4.96 -8.67
C ALA A 43 -4.06 -4.99 -8.95
N ASP A 44 -4.89 -4.47 -8.03
CA ASP A 44 -6.34 -4.43 -8.23
C ASP A 44 -6.75 -3.45 -9.35
N LYS A 45 -6.05 -2.32 -9.49
CA LYS A 45 -6.21 -1.42 -10.65
C LYS A 45 -5.90 -2.15 -11.96
N LEU A 46 -4.82 -2.94 -11.99
CA LEU A 46 -4.48 -3.73 -13.17
C LEU A 46 -5.57 -4.76 -13.48
N ARG A 47 -6.04 -5.52 -12.46
CA ARG A 47 -7.15 -6.48 -12.62
C ARG A 47 -8.36 -5.82 -13.25
N PHE A 48 -8.74 -4.66 -12.74
CA PHE A 48 -9.89 -3.91 -13.26
C PHE A 48 -9.69 -3.50 -14.72
N ARG A 49 -8.56 -2.87 -15.06
CA ARG A 49 -8.27 -2.45 -16.46
C ARG A 49 -8.23 -3.64 -17.40
N ALA A 50 -7.70 -4.77 -16.93
CA ALA A 50 -7.58 -6.00 -17.70
C ALA A 50 -8.91 -6.72 -17.97
N LEU A 51 -10.00 -6.37 -17.27
CA LEU A 51 -11.36 -6.84 -17.62
C LEU A 51 -11.75 -6.42 -19.05
N SER A 52 -11.31 -5.24 -19.47
CA SER A 52 -11.56 -4.69 -20.81
C SER A 52 -10.37 -4.83 -21.77
N ASN A 53 -9.16 -4.99 -21.25
CA ASN A 53 -7.93 -5.11 -22.05
C ASN A 53 -6.97 -6.17 -21.45
N PRO A 54 -7.19 -7.47 -21.73
CA PRO A 54 -6.39 -8.56 -21.15
C PRO A 54 -4.90 -8.50 -21.47
N ASP A 55 -4.50 -7.86 -22.58
CA ASP A 55 -3.10 -7.77 -23.01
C ASP A 55 -2.22 -6.99 -22.01
N LEU A 56 -2.84 -6.19 -21.11
CA LEU A 56 -2.15 -5.50 -20.03
C LEU A 56 -1.46 -6.46 -19.04
N TYR A 57 -1.84 -7.73 -19.00
CA TYR A 57 -1.12 -8.74 -18.22
C TYR A 57 0.20 -9.16 -18.83
N GLU A 58 0.52 -8.82 -20.08
CA GLU A 58 1.83 -9.09 -20.70
C GLU A 58 2.37 -10.53 -20.48
N GLY A 59 1.47 -11.52 -20.44
CA GLY A 59 1.80 -12.93 -20.17
C GLY A 59 2.03 -13.33 -18.70
N ASP A 60 1.95 -12.38 -17.77
CA ASP A 60 2.05 -12.60 -16.32
C ASP A 60 0.72 -12.28 -15.63
N GLY A 61 -0.21 -13.23 -15.55
CA GLY A 61 -1.51 -13.04 -14.88
C GLY A 61 -1.46 -13.21 -13.36
N GLU A 62 -0.35 -13.73 -12.83
CA GLU A 62 -0.20 -14.10 -11.42
C GLU A 62 0.26 -12.89 -10.60
N LEU A 63 -0.70 -12.02 -10.25
CA LEU A 63 -0.37 -10.83 -9.48
C LEU A 63 0.12 -11.17 -8.07
N ARG A 64 1.13 -10.43 -7.60
CA ARG A 64 1.85 -10.67 -6.33
C ARG A 64 2.56 -9.41 -5.83
N VAL A 65 2.79 -9.35 -4.52
CA VAL A 65 3.75 -8.42 -3.90
C VAL A 65 4.96 -9.23 -3.44
N ARG A 66 6.15 -8.71 -3.65
CA ARG A 66 7.43 -9.33 -3.31
C ARG A 66 8.24 -8.43 -2.40
N VAL A 67 8.81 -9.00 -1.35
CA VAL A 67 9.67 -8.30 -0.39
C VAL A 67 11.03 -8.98 -0.38
N SER A 68 12.10 -8.23 -0.57
CA SER A 68 13.48 -8.71 -0.48
C SER A 68 14.35 -7.70 0.24
N PHE A 69 15.48 -8.14 0.79
CA PHE A 69 16.44 -7.24 1.42
C PHE A 69 17.88 -7.68 1.14
N ASP A 70 18.78 -6.71 1.19
CA ASP A 70 20.22 -6.88 1.00
C ASP A 70 20.92 -6.26 2.20
N LYS A 71 21.46 -7.13 3.07
CA LYS A 71 22.14 -6.72 4.31
C LYS A 71 23.41 -5.92 4.04
N ASP A 72 24.14 -6.26 2.97
CA ASP A 72 25.41 -5.62 2.64
C ASP A 72 25.17 -4.20 2.13
N LYS A 73 24.09 -4.00 1.35
CA LYS A 73 23.68 -2.68 0.84
C LYS A 73 22.77 -1.91 1.78
N ARG A 74 22.32 -2.54 2.88
CA ARG A 74 21.33 -2.01 3.82
C ARG A 74 20.04 -1.56 3.13
N THR A 75 19.53 -2.39 2.22
CA THR A 75 18.31 -2.07 1.46
C THR A 75 17.19 -3.06 1.68
N LEU A 76 15.96 -2.56 1.73
CA LEU A 76 14.72 -3.33 1.70
C LEU A 76 13.93 -2.92 0.46
N THR A 77 13.51 -3.88 -0.36
CA THR A 77 12.79 -3.66 -1.61
C THR A 77 11.41 -4.30 -1.55
N ILE A 78 10.38 -3.52 -1.90
CA ILE A 78 9.01 -3.97 -2.10
C ILE A 78 8.71 -3.85 -3.60
N SER A 79 8.28 -4.93 -4.23
CA SER A 79 7.99 -4.99 -5.66
C SER A 79 6.59 -5.54 -5.90
N ASP A 80 5.87 -4.95 -6.85
CA ASP A 80 4.59 -5.45 -7.36
C ASP A 80 4.62 -5.55 -8.88
N ASN A 81 3.86 -6.49 -9.44
CA ASN A 81 3.63 -6.61 -10.89
C ASN A 81 2.25 -6.05 -11.30
N GLY A 82 1.79 -5.02 -10.59
CA GLY A 82 0.53 -4.33 -10.82
C GLY A 82 0.59 -3.34 -11.97
N VAL A 83 -0.26 -2.31 -11.91
CA VAL A 83 -0.49 -1.40 -13.04
C VAL A 83 0.71 -0.49 -13.36
N GLY A 84 1.61 -0.27 -12.39
CA GLY A 84 2.73 0.67 -12.52
C GLY A 84 2.29 2.12 -12.71
N MET A 85 3.24 2.97 -13.05
CA MET A 85 3.06 4.41 -13.26
C MET A 85 3.87 4.89 -14.46
N THR A 86 3.28 5.81 -15.22
CA THR A 86 3.94 6.62 -16.24
C THR A 86 4.76 7.75 -15.61
N ARG A 87 5.58 8.45 -16.42
CA ARG A 87 6.40 9.58 -15.94
C ARG A 87 5.54 10.69 -15.33
N ASP A 88 4.43 11.02 -15.97
CA ASP A 88 3.51 12.05 -15.48
C ASP A 88 2.84 11.61 -14.17
N GLU A 89 2.41 10.35 -14.07
CA GLU A 89 1.86 9.81 -12.81
C GLU A 89 2.90 9.77 -11.68
N VAL A 90 4.18 9.51 -11.98
CA VAL A 90 5.25 9.60 -10.98
C VAL A 90 5.40 11.02 -10.46
N ILE A 91 5.47 12.01 -11.35
CA ILE A 91 5.59 13.43 -10.97
C ILE A 91 4.35 13.87 -10.18
N ASP A 92 3.17 13.45 -10.61
CA ASP A 92 1.90 13.88 -10.05
C ASP A 92 1.59 13.21 -8.70
N HIS A 93 1.76 11.89 -8.60
CA HIS A 93 1.40 11.10 -7.42
C HIS A 93 2.51 11.02 -6.37
N LEU A 94 3.79 10.91 -6.77
CA LEU A 94 4.91 10.84 -5.84
C LEU A 94 5.55 12.21 -5.57
N GLY A 95 5.37 13.18 -6.46
CA GLY A 95 5.88 14.54 -6.30
C GLY A 95 4.95 15.48 -5.53
N THR A 96 3.68 15.12 -5.34
CA THR A 96 2.69 15.94 -4.65
C THR A 96 2.22 15.25 -3.38
N ILE A 97 2.47 15.86 -2.22
CA ILE A 97 1.95 15.36 -0.93
C ILE A 97 0.42 15.50 -0.89
N ALA A 98 -0.24 14.49 -0.32
CA ALA A 98 -1.69 14.40 -0.18
C ALA A 98 -2.47 14.29 -1.51
N LYS A 99 -1.79 13.79 -2.56
CA LYS A 99 -2.43 13.41 -3.82
C LYS A 99 -2.37 11.88 -3.98
N SER A 100 -3.53 11.25 -4.16
CA SER A 100 -3.63 9.80 -4.35
C SER A 100 -4.14 9.46 -5.75
N GLY A 101 -3.31 8.77 -6.53
CA GLY A 101 -3.74 8.18 -7.80
C GLY A 101 -4.80 7.09 -7.64
N THR A 102 -4.90 6.46 -6.45
CA THR A 102 -5.99 5.52 -6.13
C THR A 102 -7.32 6.24 -5.97
N LYS A 103 -7.33 7.40 -5.30
CA LYS A 103 -8.51 8.24 -5.21
C LYS A 103 -8.96 8.75 -6.59
N SER A 104 -8.03 9.26 -7.39
CA SER A 104 -8.34 9.70 -8.76
C SER A 104 -8.88 8.57 -9.64
N PHE A 105 -8.37 7.35 -9.46
CA PHE A 105 -8.91 6.19 -10.15
C PHE A 105 -10.34 5.86 -9.71
N LEU A 106 -10.63 5.85 -8.40
CA LEU A 106 -12.00 5.64 -7.89
C LEU A 106 -12.98 6.70 -8.40
N GLU A 107 -12.56 7.97 -8.47
CA GLU A 107 -13.37 9.06 -9.05
C GLU A 107 -13.62 8.89 -10.55
N SER A 108 -12.70 8.24 -11.27
CA SER A 108 -12.87 7.91 -12.69
C SER A 108 -13.81 6.72 -12.95
N LEU A 109 -14.11 5.92 -11.92
CA LEU A 109 -15.07 4.83 -12.00
C LEU A 109 -16.51 5.37 -11.92
N GLY A 110 -17.43 4.79 -12.70
CA GLY A 110 -18.86 5.09 -12.56
C GLY A 110 -19.38 4.73 -11.15
N SER A 111 -20.43 5.42 -10.69
CA SER A 111 -20.94 5.34 -9.29
C SER A 111 -21.33 3.94 -8.79
N ASP A 112 -21.60 2.99 -9.70
CA ASP A 112 -21.89 1.60 -9.34
C ASP A 112 -20.65 0.70 -9.34
N GLN A 113 -19.63 0.99 -10.14
CA GLN A 113 -18.36 0.25 -10.17
C GLN A 113 -17.40 0.67 -9.04
N ALA A 114 -17.51 1.91 -8.56
CA ALA A 114 -16.74 2.39 -7.42
C ALA A 114 -17.13 1.68 -6.10
N LYS A 115 -18.36 1.17 -5.97
CA LYS A 115 -18.86 0.48 -4.75
C LYS A 115 -18.24 -0.90 -4.56
N ASP A 116 -17.95 -1.60 -5.65
CA ASP A 116 -17.34 -2.95 -5.62
C ASP A 116 -15.80 -2.91 -5.53
N SER A 117 -15.21 -1.72 -5.50
CA SER A 117 -13.75 -1.54 -5.45
C SER A 117 -13.22 -1.67 -4.02
N GLN A 118 -12.25 -2.56 -3.81
CA GLN A 118 -11.58 -2.79 -2.52
C GLN A 118 -10.36 -1.89 -2.28
N LEU A 119 -10.19 -0.82 -3.07
CA LEU A 119 -9.00 0.05 -3.03
C LEU A 119 -8.90 0.86 -1.72
N ILE A 120 -7.70 0.90 -1.14
CA ILE A 120 -7.43 1.34 0.24
C ILE A 120 -6.72 2.70 0.30
N GLY A 121 -5.71 2.96 -0.53
CA GLY A 121 -4.81 4.11 -0.38
C GLY A 121 -5.39 5.47 -0.82
N GLN A 122 -6.25 6.13 -0.04
CA GLN A 122 -6.96 7.34 -0.48
C GLN A 122 -6.33 8.68 -0.10
N PHE A 123 -5.41 8.71 0.87
CA PHE A 123 -4.88 9.95 1.45
C PHE A 123 -3.65 10.51 0.72
N GLY A 124 -2.92 9.69 -0.03
CA GLY A 124 -1.73 10.15 -0.77
C GLY A 124 -0.54 10.51 0.13
N VAL A 125 -0.47 9.93 1.33
CA VAL A 125 0.63 10.13 2.29
C VAL A 125 1.35 8.84 2.67
N GLY A 126 0.74 7.67 2.47
CA GLY A 126 1.29 6.37 2.91
C GLY A 126 2.69 6.09 2.35
N PHE A 127 2.97 6.48 1.11
CA PHE A 127 4.30 6.32 0.49
C PHE A 127 5.43 6.97 1.31
N TYR A 128 5.21 8.17 1.85
CA TYR A 128 6.25 8.90 2.59
C TYR A 128 6.55 8.32 3.97
N SER A 129 5.75 7.36 4.47
CA SER A 129 6.10 6.58 5.66
C SER A 129 7.40 5.79 5.47
N ALA A 130 7.84 5.53 4.22
CA ALA A 130 9.13 4.92 3.93
C ALA A 130 10.31 5.71 4.53
N PHE A 131 10.21 7.05 4.61
CA PHE A 131 11.26 7.90 5.17
C PHE A 131 11.38 7.83 6.71
N ILE A 132 10.46 7.14 7.39
CA ILE A 132 10.58 6.83 8.82
C ILE A 132 11.83 5.96 9.08
N VAL A 133 12.14 5.05 8.16
CA VAL A 133 13.23 4.07 8.31
C VAL A 133 14.33 4.21 7.25
N ALA A 134 14.12 5.03 6.22
CA ALA A 134 15.05 5.20 5.11
C ALA A 134 15.63 6.62 5.03
N ASP A 135 16.92 6.72 4.71
CA ASP A 135 17.60 7.99 4.38
C ASP A 135 17.32 8.38 2.93
N LYS A 136 17.05 7.39 2.08
CA LYS A 136 16.78 7.56 0.67
C LYS A 136 15.80 6.50 0.19
N VAL A 137 14.88 6.89 -0.69
CA VAL A 137 13.95 5.99 -1.35
C VAL A 137 14.16 6.11 -2.85
N THR A 138 14.26 4.97 -3.52
CA THR A 138 14.27 4.89 -4.99
C THR A 138 13.07 4.11 -5.46
N VAL A 139 12.49 4.53 -6.58
CA VAL A 139 11.35 3.88 -7.21
C VAL A 139 11.68 3.62 -8.67
N ARG A 140 11.47 2.38 -9.13
CA ARG A 140 11.57 1.98 -10.54
C ARG A 140 10.20 1.47 -10.96
N THR A 141 9.60 2.06 -11.98
CA THR A 141 8.23 1.71 -12.38
C THR A 141 8.08 1.67 -13.89
N ARG A 142 7.24 0.78 -14.40
CA ARG A 142 6.75 0.80 -15.78
C ARG A 142 5.24 0.54 -15.77
N ALA A 143 4.48 1.44 -16.38
CA ALA A 143 3.04 1.26 -16.54
C ALA A 143 2.72 0.07 -17.45
N ALA A 144 1.68 -0.70 -17.12
CA ALA A 144 1.20 -1.79 -17.95
C ALA A 144 0.78 -1.28 -19.33
N GLY A 145 1.23 -1.94 -20.40
CA GLY A 145 0.98 -1.55 -21.78
C GLY A 145 1.99 -0.54 -22.35
N GLU A 146 2.90 -0.01 -21.53
CA GLU A 146 4.04 0.79 -22.00
C GLU A 146 5.23 -0.10 -22.39
N LYS A 147 6.11 0.39 -23.26
CA LYS A 147 7.33 -0.36 -23.65
C LYS A 147 8.37 -0.37 -22.53
N PRO A 148 9.28 -1.37 -22.49
CA PRO A 148 10.38 -1.41 -21.51
C PRO A 148 11.19 -0.12 -21.42
N GLU A 149 11.42 0.55 -22.56
CA GLU A 149 12.16 1.83 -22.62
C GLU A 149 11.46 3.02 -21.95
N ASN A 150 10.17 2.91 -21.68
CA ASN A 150 9.36 3.94 -21.02
C ASN A 150 9.29 3.74 -19.49
N GLY A 151 10.20 2.94 -18.93
CA GLY A 151 10.36 2.83 -17.49
C GLY A 151 10.81 4.16 -16.89
N VAL A 152 10.46 4.38 -15.63
CA VAL A 152 10.73 5.63 -14.91
C VAL A 152 11.46 5.31 -13.61
N PHE A 153 12.53 6.04 -13.35
CA PHE A 153 13.26 6.07 -12.10
C PHE A 153 12.94 7.36 -11.35
N TRP A 154 12.62 7.23 -10.07
CA TRP A 154 12.43 8.32 -9.14
C TRP A 154 13.33 8.12 -7.92
N GLU A 155 13.92 9.19 -7.40
CA GLU A 155 14.77 9.14 -6.20
C GLU A 155 14.57 10.39 -5.34
N SER A 156 14.50 10.20 -4.01
CA SER A 156 14.49 11.29 -3.03
C SER A 156 15.11 10.88 -1.70
N ALA A 157 15.71 11.85 -1.02
CA ALA A 157 16.16 11.74 0.38
C ALA A 157 15.09 12.20 1.41
N GLY A 158 13.90 12.60 0.94
CA GLY A 158 12.82 13.09 1.83
C GLY A 158 13.04 14.52 2.35
N GLU A 159 13.98 15.27 1.75
CA GLU A 159 14.39 16.61 2.21
C GLU A 159 13.68 17.77 1.48
N GLY A 160 12.65 17.45 0.68
CA GLY A 160 11.84 18.43 -0.06
C GLY A 160 12.07 18.44 -1.58
N GLU A 161 13.01 17.63 -2.08
CA GLU A 161 13.35 17.51 -3.50
C GLU A 161 13.40 16.03 -3.94
N TYR A 162 13.23 15.79 -5.24
CA TYR A 162 13.34 14.47 -5.86
C TYR A 162 13.85 14.61 -7.30
N THR A 163 14.38 13.53 -7.87
CA THR A 163 14.80 13.45 -9.27
C THR A 163 13.97 12.42 -10.04
N VAL A 164 13.82 12.62 -11.35
CA VAL A 164 13.09 11.70 -12.25
C VAL A 164 13.87 11.49 -13.54
N ALA A 165 14.15 10.24 -13.87
CA ALA A 165 14.88 9.82 -15.08
C ALA A 165 14.13 8.72 -15.82
N ASP A 166 14.34 8.62 -17.12
CA ASP A 166 13.84 7.49 -17.92
C ASP A 166 14.82 6.32 -17.80
N ILE A 167 14.30 5.10 -17.72
CA ILE A 167 15.07 3.86 -17.61
C ILE A 167 14.44 2.75 -18.46
N THR A 168 15.23 1.74 -18.82
CA THR A 168 14.68 0.49 -19.32
C THR A 168 14.29 -0.41 -18.15
N LYS A 169 13.03 -0.82 -18.10
CA LYS A 169 12.50 -1.79 -17.12
C LYS A 169 11.65 -2.84 -17.86
N GLU A 170 12.16 -4.06 -17.95
CA GLU A 170 11.53 -5.15 -18.73
C GLU A 170 10.17 -5.56 -18.20
N ASP A 171 10.01 -5.60 -16.88
CA ASP A 171 8.78 -6.02 -16.19
C ASP A 171 7.93 -4.82 -15.79
N ARG A 172 6.61 -4.99 -15.80
CA ARG A 172 5.65 -3.93 -15.41
C ARG A 172 5.52 -3.84 -13.88
N GLY A 173 4.82 -2.82 -13.42
CA GLY A 173 4.60 -2.58 -12.00
C GLY A 173 5.70 -1.72 -11.40
N THR A 174 5.87 -1.81 -10.09
CA THR A 174 6.73 -0.89 -9.33
C THR A 174 7.69 -1.64 -8.41
N GLU A 175 8.91 -1.17 -8.32
CA GLU A 175 9.90 -1.56 -7.32
C GLU A 175 10.25 -0.34 -6.46
N ILE A 176 10.01 -0.42 -5.16
CA ILE A 176 10.34 0.62 -4.18
C ILE A 176 11.48 0.08 -3.33
N THR A 177 12.65 0.72 -3.40
CA THR A 177 13.83 0.34 -2.61
C THR A 177 14.14 1.41 -1.56
N LEU A 178 14.13 0.98 -0.31
CA LEU A 178 14.42 1.79 0.87
C LEU A 178 15.88 1.58 1.22
N HIS A 179 16.67 2.65 1.21
CA HIS A 179 18.03 2.67 1.73
C HIS A 179 17.95 3.01 3.22
N LEU A 180 18.06 1.98 4.06
CA LEU A 180 17.76 2.09 5.48
C LEU A 180 18.79 2.93 6.23
N ARG A 181 18.31 3.75 7.17
CA ARG A 181 19.16 4.54 8.06
C ARG A 181 19.98 3.65 8.97
N GLU A 182 21.05 4.20 9.53
CA GLU A 182 21.76 3.55 10.62
C GLU A 182 20.82 3.33 11.82
N GLY A 183 20.84 2.12 12.39
CA GLY A 183 19.97 1.75 13.53
C GLY A 183 18.64 1.09 13.15
N GLU A 184 18.28 1.01 11.85
CA GLU A 184 17.03 0.39 11.37
C GLU A 184 17.26 -1.05 10.85
N ASP A 185 18.34 -1.71 11.26
CA ASP A 185 18.76 -3.03 10.76
C ASP A 185 17.79 -4.16 11.16
N GLU A 186 16.87 -3.91 12.10
CA GLU A 186 15.79 -4.85 12.41
C GLU A 186 14.93 -5.17 11.18
N PHE A 187 14.80 -4.24 10.22
CA PHE A 187 14.05 -4.46 8.98
C PHE A 187 14.86 -5.17 7.89
N LEU A 188 16.08 -5.59 8.21
CA LEU A 188 16.91 -6.49 7.38
C LEU A 188 16.96 -7.90 7.99
N ASP A 189 16.18 -8.17 9.04
CA ASP A 189 16.04 -9.50 9.62
C ASP A 189 14.85 -10.26 9.03
N ASP A 190 15.11 -11.49 8.55
CA ASP A 190 14.10 -12.32 7.88
C ASP A 190 12.88 -12.58 8.77
N TRP A 191 13.11 -12.98 10.02
CA TRP A 191 12.03 -13.30 10.95
C TRP A 191 11.20 -12.06 11.28
N ARG A 192 11.87 -10.93 11.50
CA ARG A 192 11.23 -9.64 11.77
C ARG A 192 10.35 -9.20 10.61
N VAL A 193 10.87 -9.19 9.39
CA VAL A 193 10.12 -8.78 8.19
C VAL A 193 8.93 -9.71 7.96
N ARG A 194 9.11 -11.03 8.10
CA ARG A 194 8.01 -12.02 8.02
C ARG A 194 6.92 -11.74 9.04
N SER A 195 7.29 -11.49 10.29
CA SER A 195 6.34 -11.16 11.35
C SER A 195 5.50 -9.92 11.02
N ILE A 196 6.13 -8.87 10.47
CA ILE A 196 5.44 -7.64 10.07
C ILE A 196 4.50 -7.93 8.89
N ILE A 197 4.95 -8.67 7.86
CA ILE A 197 4.11 -9.04 6.72
C ILE A 197 2.88 -9.83 7.19
N SER A 198 3.06 -10.87 8.00
CA SER A 198 1.93 -11.67 8.52
C SER A 198 0.95 -10.82 9.32
N LYS A 199 1.44 -9.89 10.15
CA LYS A 199 0.62 -9.01 10.98
C LYS A 199 -0.27 -8.07 10.15
N TYR A 200 0.25 -7.55 9.03
CA TYR A 200 -0.41 -6.46 8.30
C TYR A 200 -0.97 -6.84 6.93
N SER A 201 -0.67 -8.03 6.42
CA SER A 201 -1.02 -8.43 5.04
C SER A 201 -1.87 -9.70 4.96
N ASP A 202 -2.23 -10.31 6.09
CA ASP A 202 -3.02 -11.55 6.11
C ASP A 202 -4.40 -11.41 5.44
N HIS A 203 -4.97 -10.20 5.49
CA HIS A 203 -6.24 -9.85 4.87
C HIS A 203 -6.13 -9.33 3.43
N ILE A 204 -4.91 -9.15 2.92
CA ILE A 204 -4.69 -8.72 1.53
C ILE A 204 -4.91 -9.94 0.62
N ALA A 205 -5.82 -9.85 -0.35
CA ALA A 205 -6.16 -10.97 -1.23
C ALA A 205 -5.02 -11.39 -2.19
N LEU A 206 -4.01 -10.54 -2.34
CA LEU A 206 -2.83 -10.77 -3.14
C LEU A 206 -1.78 -11.59 -2.38
N PRO A 207 -1.08 -12.56 -3.00
CA PRO A 207 0.08 -13.19 -2.39
C PRO A 207 1.15 -12.15 -2.06
N VAL A 208 1.59 -12.12 -0.80
CA VAL A 208 2.76 -11.36 -0.36
C VAL A 208 3.88 -12.36 -0.07
N GLU A 209 4.91 -12.30 -0.89
CA GLU A 209 6.04 -13.22 -0.91
C GLU A 209 7.29 -12.56 -0.36
N ILE A 210 8.12 -13.31 0.35
CA ILE A 210 9.46 -12.86 0.74
C ILE A 210 10.52 -13.69 0.01
N GLU A 211 11.62 -13.05 -0.37
CA GLU A 211 12.77 -13.72 -0.98
C GLU A 211 13.41 -14.68 0.00
N LYS A 212 13.62 -15.93 -0.42
CA LYS A 212 14.34 -16.94 0.33
C LYS A 212 15.57 -17.37 -0.46
N ARG A 213 16.74 -17.21 0.15
CA ARG A 213 18.03 -17.64 -0.40
C ARG A 213 18.45 -18.93 0.29
N GLU A 214 18.62 -19.99 -0.48
CA GLU A 214 19.13 -21.28 0.00
C GLU A 214 20.44 -21.62 -0.72
N GLU A 215 21.44 -22.10 0.02
CA GLU A 215 22.61 -22.71 -0.60
C GLU A 215 22.31 -24.17 -0.93
N LYS A 216 22.38 -24.52 -2.22
CA LYS A 216 22.22 -25.89 -2.69
C LYS A 216 23.33 -26.21 -3.67
N ASP A 217 24.09 -27.27 -3.36
CA ASP A 217 25.20 -27.74 -4.20
C ASP A 217 26.26 -26.67 -4.51
N GLY A 218 26.45 -25.70 -3.62
CA GLY A 218 27.41 -24.58 -3.80
C GLY A 218 26.88 -23.40 -4.61
N GLU A 219 25.62 -23.43 -5.04
CA GLU A 219 24.94 -22.32 -5.70
C GLU A 219 23.85 -21.72 -4.80
N THR A 220 23.71 -20.39 -4.82
CA THR A 220 22.60 -19.72 -4.15
C THR A 220 21.36 -19.81 -5.02
N VAL A 221 20.37 -20.58 -4.58
CA VAL A 221 19.05 -20.66 -5.20
C VAL A 221 18.14 -19.61 -4.58
N ILE A 222 17.57 -18.75 -5.41
CA ILE A 222 16.59 -17.76 -5.00
C ILE A 222 15.19 -18.31 -5.25
N SER A 223 14.34 -18.27 -4.23
CA SER A 223 12.93 -18.65 -4.29
C SER A 223 12.06 -17.61 -3.59
N TRP A 224 10.75 -17.67 -3.80
CA TRP A 224 9.78 -16.76 -3.22
C TRP A 224 8.81 -17.56 -2.34
N GLU A 225 8.70 -17.16 -1.08
CA GLU A 225 7.85 -17.83 -0.10
C GLU A 225 6.66 -16.94 0.27
N LYS A 226 5.44 -17.42 0.01
CA LYS A 226 4.21 -16.72 0.41
C LYS A 226 4.08 -16.70 1.92
N ILE A 227 3.96 -15.50 2.50
CA ILE A 227 3.87 -15.28 3.95
C ILE A 227 2.43 -15.07 4.42
N ASN A 228 1.63 -14.33 3.64
CA ASN A 228 0.28 -14.01 4.05
C ASN A 228 -0.71 -15.15 3.76
N LYS A 229 -1.80 -15.22 4.54
CA LYS A 229 -2.88 -16.20 4.28
C LYS A 229 -3.61 -15.92 2.96
N ALA A 230 -3.68 -14.66 2.55
CA ALA A 230 -4.43 -14.18 1.39
C ALA A 230 -5.93 -14.57 1.44
N GLN A 231 -6.52 -14.50 2.64
CA GLN A 231 -7.93 -14.78 2.87
C GLN A 231 -8.58 -13.57 3.51
N ALA A 232 -9.70 -13.15 2.95
CA ALA A 232 -10.53 -12.11 3.55
C ALA A 232 -10.90 -12.51 4.99
N LEU A 233 -10.70 -11.63 5.96
CA LEU A 233 -10.84 -11.97 7.37
C LEU A 233 -12.22 -12.53 7.73
N TRP A 234 -13.27 -12.07 7.03
CA TRP A 234 -14.65 -12.53 7.21
C TRP A 234 -14.93 -13.94 6.63
N THR A 235 -14.02 -14.56 5.89
CA THR A 235 -14.21 -15.95 5.40
C THR A 235 -13.58 -16.99 6.33
N ARG A 236 -12.76 -16.55 7.29
CA ARG A 236 -12.09 -17.42 8.28
C ARG A 236 -13.01 -17.74 9.46
N ASN A 237 -12.78 -18.89 10.09
CA ASN A 237 -13.53 -19.27 11.30
C ASN A 237 -13.21 -18.31 12.44
N LYS A 238 -14.24 -17.87 13.17
CA LYS A 238 -14.09 -16.92 14.30
C LYS A 238 -13.08 -17.40 15.35
N SER A 239 -12.98 -18.71 15.57
CA SER A 239 -12.06 -19.33 16.55
C SER A 239 -10.59 -19.29 16.13
N GLU A 240 -10.31 -19.05 14.85
CA GLU A 240 -8.96 -19.00 14.28
C GLU A 240 -8.47 -17.56 14.09
N ILE A 241 -9.26 -16.56 14.50
CA ILE A 241 -8.94 -15.15 14.35
C ILE A 241 -8.71 -14.57 15.75
N THR A 242 -7.54 -13.99 15.95
CA THR A 242 -7.15 -13.29 17.17
C THR A 242 -7.73 -11.87 17.22
N ASP A 243 -7.87 -11.30 18.42
CA ASP A 243 -8.31 -9.92 18.62
C ASP A 243 -7.43 -8.91 17.87
N GLU A 244 -6.10 -9.11 17.88
CA GLU A 244 -5.17 -8.29 17.11
C GLU A 244 -5.43 -8.35 15.60
N GLU A 245 -5.77 -9.52 15.03
CA GLU A 245 -6.13 -9.61 13.61
C GLU A 245 -7.42 -8.83 13.28
N TYR A 246 -8.42 -8.84 14.17
CA TYR A 246 -9.62 -7.99 14.00
C TYR A 246 -9.26 -6.50 14.06
N LYS A 247 -8.45 -6.09 15.03
CA LYS A 247 -8.05 -4.69 15.19
C LYS A 247 -7.23 -4.18 14.00
N GLU A 248 -6.27 -4.97 13.53
CA GLU A 248 -5.45 -4.59 12.38
C GLU A 248 -6.28 -4.56 11.10
N PHE A 249 -7.23 -5.49 10.93
CA PHE A 249 -8.18 -5.42 9.82
C PHE A 249 -9.07 -4.18 9.90
N TYR A 250 -9.55 -3.80 11.09
CA TYR A 250 -10.29 -2.53 11.28
C TYR A 250 -9.46 -1.32 10.86
N LYS A 251 -8.25 -1.18 11.41
CA LYS A 251 -7.34 -0.06 11.08
C LYS A 251 -7.08 0.01 9.57
N HIS A 252 -6.99 -1.16 8.93
CA HIS A 252 -6.84 -1.27 7.51
C HIS A 252 -8.07 -0.78 6.72
N ILE A 253 -9.28 -1.27 7.03
CA ILE A 253 -10.48 -0.94 6.25
C ILE A 253 -11.09 0.44 6.57
N ALA A 254 -10.90 0.91 7.80
CA ALA A 254 -11.49 2.15 8.31
C ALA A 254 -10.52 3.34 8.21
N HIS A 255 -9.25 3.08 7.91
CA HIS A 255 -8.17 4.08 7.93
C HIS A 255 -8.05 4.83 9.27
N ASP A 256 -8.43 4.16 10.36
CA ASP A 256 -8.29 4.66 11.70
C ASP A 256 -6.96 4.14 12.29
N PHE A 257 -6.25 5.00 13.01
CA PHE A 257 -5.02 4.61 13.71
C PHE A 257 -5.32 3.97 15.07
N ASN A 258 -6.52 4.18 15.60
CA ASN A 258 -6.96 3.62 16.88
C ASN A 258 -7.55 2.22 16.70
N ASP A 259 -7.53 1.44 17.78
CA ASP A 259 -8.31 0.20 17.85
C ASP A 259 -9.82 0.53 17.81
N PRO A 260 -10.66 -0.36 17.23
CA PRO A 260 -12.11 -0.23 17.34
C PRO A 260 -12.55 -0.39 18.80
N LEU A 261 -13.68 0.21 19.17
CA LEU A 261 -14.31 -0.01 20.47
C LEU A 261 -14.70 -1.49 20.64
N THR A 262 -15.29 -2.06 19.60
CA THR A 262 -15.70 -3.47 19.55
C THR A 262 -16.01 -3.89 18.11
N TRP A 263 -16.20 -5.20 17.90
CA TRP A 263 -16.58 -5.77 16.62
C TRP A 263 -17.56 -6.93 16.80
N SER A 264 -18.26 -7.26 15.72
CA SER A 264 -19.18 -8.40 15.63
C SER A 264 -18.96 -9.11 14.31
N HIS A 265 -18.42 -10.32 14.38
CA HIS A 265 -18.30 -11.22 13.23
C HIS A 265 -19.47 -12.20 13.29
N ASN A 266 -20.30 -12.33 12.25
CA ASN A 266 -21.43 -13.26 12.20
C ASN A 266 -21.57 -13.93 10.85
N ARG A 267 -21.80 -15.24 10.86
CA ARG A 267 -22.15 -16.02 9.68
C ARG A 267 -23.63 -16.34 9.74
N VAL A 268 -24.37 -15.95 8.71
CA VAL A 268 -25.81 -16.16 8.60
C VAL A 268 -26.05 -17.22 7.54
N GLU A 269 -26.64 -18.34 7.96
CA GLU A 269 -27.00 -19.45 7.09
C GLU A 269 -28.53 -19.55 7.06
N GLY A 270 -29.11 -19.52 5.86
CA GLY A 270 -30.55 -19.43 5.66
C GLY A 270 -30.91 -19.32 4.19
N LYS A 271 -31.99 -18.60 3.86
CA LYS A 271 -32.41 -18.42 2.45
C LYS A 271 -31.41 -17.58 1.62
N GLN A 272 -30.58 -16.79 2.31
CA GLN A 272 -29.39 -16.14 1.78
C GLN A 272 -28.24 -16.45 2.72
N GLU A 273 -27.08 -16.82 2.18
CA GLU A 273 -25.86 -17.07 2.94
C GLU A 273 -24.95 -15.86 2.83
N TYR A 274 -24.56 -15.27 3.96
CA TYR A 274 -23.58 -14.20 4.00
C TYR A 274 -22.83 -14.20 5.33
N THR A 275 -21.62 -13.63 5.30
CA THR A 275 -20.85 -13.36 6.51
C THR A 275 -20.72 -11.85 6.67
N SER A 276 -21.02 -11.35 7.86
CA SER A 276 -20.90 -9.94 8.22
C SER A 276 -19.80 -9.76 9.26
N LEU A 277 -19.01 -8.71 9.06
CA LEU A 277 -18.01 -8.26 10.01
C LEU A 277 -18.22 -6.77 10.24
N LEU A 278 -18.73 -6.45 11.43
CA LEU A 278 -19.11 -5.10 11.83
C LEU A 278 -18.13 -4.57 12.86
N TYR A 279 -17.76 -3.31 12.74
CA TYR A 279 -16.92 -2.61 13.71
C TYR A 279 -17.64 -1.39 14.29
N ILE A 280 -17.36 -1.10 15.56
CA ILE A 280 -17.72 0.18 16.19
C ILE A 280 -16.42 0.95 16.46
N PRO A 281 -16.21 2.12 15.84
CA PRO A 281 -15.06 2.97 16.12
C PRO A 281 -14.96 3.36 17.60
N SER A 282 -13.74 3.48 18.12
CA SER A 282 -13.50 3.99 19.50
C SER A 282 -13.76 5.49 19.63
N GLN A 283 -13.70 6.23 18.53
CA GLN A 283 -14.05 7.64 18.45
C GLN A 283 -15.09 7.87 17.38
N ALA A 284 -16.06 8.74 17.67
CA ALA A 284 -17.04 9.14 16.67
C ALA A 284 -16.33 9.95 15.56
N PRO A 285 -16.58 9.64 14.27
CA PRO A 285 -15.99 10.40 13.18
C PRO A 285 -16.53 11.84 13.19
N TRP A 286 -15.67 12.80 12.85
CA TRP A 286 -15.98 14.23 12.94
C TRP A 286 -17.15 14.65 12.04
N ASP A 287 -17.40 13.91 10.97
CA ASP A 287 -18.44 14.13 9.97
C ASP A 287 -19.67 13.21 10.17
N MET A 288 -19.82 12.56 11.32
CA MET A 288 -20.93 11.63 11.61
C MET A 288 -22.33 12.21 11.33
N TRP A 289 -22.49 13.53 11.45
CA TRP A 289 -23.76 14.23 11.24
C TRP A 289 -23.92 14.81 9.82
N ASN A 290 -22.96 14.59 8.93
CA ASN A 290 -23.00 15.09 7.57
C ASN A 290 -23.93 14.20 6.71
N ARG A 291 -25.06 14.76 6.26
CA ARG A 291 -26.09 14.04 5.47
C ARG A 291 -25.59 13.54 4.11
N ASP A 292 -24.55 14.17 3.56
CA ASP A 292 -24.07 13.88 2.22
C ASP A 292 -22.98 12.78 2.19
N HIS A 293 -22.44 12.39 3.34
CA HIS A 293 -21.45 11.32 3.45
C HIS A 293 -22.14 9.97 3.77
N LYS A 294 -21.98 8.99 2.87
CA LYS A 294 -22.39 7.60 3.12
C LYS A 294 -21.25 6.85 3.81
N HIS A 295 -21.26 6.85 5.13
CA HIS A 295 -20.44 5.94 5.95
C HIS A 295 -21.24 4.67 6.28
N GLY A 296 -20.59 3.51 6.34
CA GLY A 296 -21.20 2.27 6.83
C GLY A 296 -20.83 1.01 6.05
N LEU A 297 -21.69 -0.01 6.18
CA LEU A 297 -21.58 -1.33 5.57
C LEU A 297 -21.22 -1.24 4.07
N LYS A 298 -20.04 -1.77 3.71
CA LYS A 298 -19.63 -2.08 2.34
C LYS A 298 -20.14 -3.46 1.96
#